data_AF-A0A1F6E7Y0-F1
#
_entry.id   AF-A0A1F6E7Y0-F1
#
_cell.length_a   1.000
_cell.length_b   1.000
_cell.length_c   1.000
_cell.angle_alpha   90.00
_cell.angle_beta   90.00
_cell.angle_gamma   90.00
#
_symmetry.space_group_name_H-M   'P 1'
#
loop_
_entity.id
_entity.type
_entity.pdbx_description
1 polymer ?
#
loop_
_entity_poly.entity_id
_entity_poly.type
_entity_poly.pdbx_seq_one_letter_code
_entity_poly.pdbx_strand_id
1 'polypeptide(L)' 'MGWLVVIALVPLKDALSLEGILWLLAGGIFYTAGVIFFALDTRTSLGRWYTFHDIFHLFVMLGSFSHFWFMLKFALPA' A
#
# COMPACT_ATOMS: atom_id res chain seq x y z
N MET A 1 -7.11 7.09 3.20
CA MET A 1 -7.18 7.83 1.92
C MET A 1 -6.31 7.17 0.82
N GLY A 2 -6.30 5.84 0.67
CA GLY A 2 -5.37 5.16 -0.25
C GLY A 2 -5.74 5.24 -1.74
N TRP A 3 -7.02 5.46 -2.06
CA TRP A 3 -7.53 5.43 -3.44
C TRP A 3 -7.51 6.78 -4.17
N LEU A 4 -7.03 7.85 -3.52
CA LEU A 4 -6.93 9.17 -4.15
C LEU A 4 -6.05 9.16 -5.42
N VAL A 5 -5.11 8.21 -5.51
CA VAL A 5 -4.27 8.02 -6.69
C VAL A 5 -5.07 7.72 -7.96
N VAL A 6 -6.22 7.05 -7.85
CA VAL A 6 -7.09 6.72 -8.99
C VAL A 6 -7.79 7.97 -9.52
N ILE A 7 -8.16 8.88 -8.61
CA ILE A 7 -8.74 10.17 -8.98
C ILE A 7 -7.67 11.07 -9.62
N ALA A 8 -6.45 11.05 -9.08
CA ALA A 8 -5.33 11.84 -9.56
C ALA A 8 -4.55 11.18 -10.71
N LEU A 9 -5.08 10.12 -11.36
CA LEU A 9 -4.32 9.31 -12.31
C LEU A 9 -3.83 10.12 -13.53
N VAL A 10 -4.68 11.00 -14.06
CA VAL A 10 -4.35 11.87 -15.21
C VAL A 10 -3.21 12.84 -14.88
N PRO A 11 -3.28 13.67 -13.83
CA PRO A 11 -2.15 14.54 -13.50
C PRO A 11 -0.90 13.77 -13.05
N LEU A 12 -1.04 12.60 -12.42
CA LEU A 12 0.10 11.76 -12.03
C LEU A 12 0.85 11.19 -13.23
N LYS A 13 0.16 10.78 -14.30
CA LYS A 13 0.81 10.24 -15.51
C LYS A 13 1.66 11.29 -16.22
N ASP A 14 1.25 12.55 -16.15
CA ASP A 14 1.91 13.66 -16.83
C ASP A 14 3.09 14.18 -16.00
N ALA A 15 3.04 14.01 -14.66
CA ALA A 15 4.06 14.48 -13.73
C ALA A 15 5.11 13.42 -13.33
N LEU A 16 4.83 12.13 -13.50
CA LEU A 16 5.66 11.04 -13.01
C LEU A 16 6.07 10.06 -14.11
N SER A 17 7.21 9.40 -13.90
CA SER A 17 7.61 8.25 -14.72
C SER A 17 6.69 7.05 -14.46
N LEU A 18 6.64 6.12 -15.42
CA LEU A 18 5.89 4.87 -15.30
C LEU A 18 6.29 4.08 -14.03
N GLU A 19 7.58 4.07 -13.68
CA GLU A 19 8.05 3.41 -12.46
C GLU A 19 7.44 4.01 -11.19
N GLY A 20 7.32 5.34 -11.09
CA GLY A 20 6.69 6.00 -9.96
C GLY A 20 5.22 5.61 -9.80
N ILE A 21 4.49 5.49 -10.92
CA ILE A 21 3.11 5.01 -10.94
C ILE A 21 3.01 3.55 -10.49
N LEU A 22 3.95 2.69 -10.93
CA LEU A 22 3.99 1.29 -10.52
C LEU A 22 4.21 1.13 -9.00
N TRP A 23 5.05 1.96 -8.39
CA TRP A 23 5.24 1.96 -6.92
C TRP A 23 3.97 2.39 -6.17
N LEU A 24 3.23 3.38 -6.68
CA LEU A 24 1.95 3.78 -6.11
C LEU A 24 0.89 2.67 -6.24
N LEU A 25 0.82 2.00 -7.39
CA LEU A 25 -0.07 0.86 -7.61
C LEU A 25 0.28 -0.31 -6.69
N ALA A 26 1.57 -0.63 -6.55
CA ALA A 26 2.04 -1.68 -5.64
C ALA A 26 1.64 -1.38 -4.19
N GLY A 27 1.80 -0.14 -3.73
CA GLY A 27 1.33 0.29 -2.42
C GLY A 27 -0.17 0.10 -2.23
N GLY A 28 -0.98 0.48 -3.23
CA GLY A 28 -2.42 0.26 -3.24
C GLY A 28 -2.83 -1.22 -3.18
N ILE A 29 -2.12 -2.09 -3.90
CA ILE A 29 -2.32 -3.54 -3.87
C ILE A 29 -2.00 -4.10 -2.49
N PHE A 30 -0.86 -3.73 -1.88
CA PHE A 30 -0.51 -4.19 -0.54
C PHE A 30 -1.55 -3.78 0.51
N TYR A 31 -2.01 -2.52 0.48
CA TYR A 31 -3.08 -2.08 1.38
C TYR A 31 -4.38 -2.85 1.16
N THR A 32 -4.78 -3.09 -0.08
CA THR A 32 -6.01 -3.81 -0.41
C THR A 32 -5.92 -5.28 0.01
N ALA A 33 -4.79 -5.93 -0.21
CA ALA A 33 -4.53 -7.30 0.23
C ALA A 33 -4.52 -7.40 1.77
N GLY A 34 -3.93 -6.43 2.46
CA GLY A 34 -3.94 -6.36 3.94
C GLY A 34 -5.36 -6.37 4.51
N VAL A 35 -6.30 -5.65 3.90
CA VAL A 35 -7.70 -5.59 4.35
C VAL A 35 -8.35 -6.98 4.40
N ILE A 36 -7.95 -7.91 3.53
CA ILE A 36 -8.45 -9.29 3.56
C ILE A 36 -8.08 -9.95 4.90
N PHE A 37 -6.82 -9.82 5.34
CA PHE A 37 -6.36 -10.37 6.62
C PHE A 37 -7.01 -9.65 7.80
N PHE A 38 -7.17 -8.33 7.72
CA PHE A 38 -7.91 -7.57 8.74
C PHE A 38 -9.35 -8.06 8.91
N ALA A 39 -10.06 -8.33 7.80
CA ALA A 39 -11.42 -8.85 7.83
C ALA A 39 -11.51 -10.31 8.34
N LEU A 40 -10.47 -11.11 8.10
CA LEU A 40 -10.36 -12.48 8.59
C LEU A 40 -10.01 -12.56 10.08
N ASP A 41 -9.32 -11.54 10.62
CA ASP A 41 -8.97 -11.44 12.04
C ASP A 41 -10.19 -11.46 12.96
N THR A 42 -11.27 -10.81 12.55
CA THR A 42 -12.53 -10.78 13.31
C THR A 42 -13.26 -12.14 13.31
N ARG A 43 -12.95 -13.02 12.38
CA ARG A 43 -13.66 -14.29 12.14
C ARG A 43 -12.92 -15.51 12.66
N THR A 44 -11.59 -15.44 12.72
CA THR A 44 -10.72 -16.58 12.95
C THR A 44 -9.43 -16.09 13.61
N SER A 45 -9.05 -16.69 14.74
CA SER A 45 -7.72 -16.48 15.31
C SER A 45 -6.80 -17.62 14.86
N LEU A 46 -5.61 -17.27 14.34
CA LEU A 46 -4.61 -18.24 13.87
C LEU A 46 -3.90 -18.97 15.02
N GLY A 47 -3.98 -18.48 16.26
CA GLY A 47 -3.39 -19.11 17.43
C GLY A 47 -3.33 -18.18 18.65
N ARG A 48 -2.79 -18.69 19.77
CA ARG A 48 -2.67 -17.93 21.03
C ARG A 48 -1.64 -16.79 20.96
N TRP A 49 -0.72 -16.82 19.99
CA TRP A 49 0.45 -15.94 19.92
C TRP A 49 0.55 -15.10 18.63
N TYR A 50 -0.23 -15.43 17.59
CA TYR A 50 -0.21 -14.73 16.30
C TYR A 50 -1.62 -14.62 15.75
N THR A 51 -2.00 -13.43 15.28
CA THR A 51 -3.32 -13.17 14.71
C THR A 51 -3.21 -12.72 13.26
N PHE A 52 -4.33 -12.68 12.54
CA PHE A 52 -4.32 -12.12 11.18
C PHE A 52 -4.05 -10.62 11.21
N HIS A 53 -4.25 -9.96 12.36
CA HIS A 53 -3.84 -8.58 12.59
C HIS A 53 -2.34 -8.36 12.40
N ASP A 54 -1.50 -9.28 12.87
CA ASP A 54 -0.05 -9.18 12.72
C ASP A 54 0.35 -9.28 11.23
N ILE A 55 -0.31 -10.17 10.50
CA ILE A 55 -0.13 -10.30 9.04
C ILE A 55 -0.62 -9.03 8.34
N PHE A 56 -1.77 -8.49 8.73
CA PHE A 56 -2.27 -7.20 8.24
C PHE A 56 -1.23 -6.10 8.40
N HIS A 57 -0.56 -6.02 9.57
CA HIS A 57 0.51 -5.06 9.79
C HIS A 57 1.69 -5.23 8.83
N LEU A 58 2.07 -6.46 8.46
CA LEU A 58 3.11 -6.69 7.44
C LEU A 58 2.71 -6.08 6.09
N PHE A 59 1.46 -6.25 5.67
CA PHE A 59 0.94 -5.63 4.43
C PHE A 59 0.91 -4.10 4.52
N VAL A 60 0.51 -3.54 5.67
CA VAL A 60 0.54 -2.09 5.91
C VAL A 60 1.97 -1.54 5.84
N MET A 61 2.95 -2.25 6.40
CA MET A 61 4.36 -1.86 6.33
C MET A 61 4.89 -1.92 4.90
N LEU A 62 4.57 -2.96 4.12
CA LEU A 62 4.94 -3.05 2.71
C LEU A 62 4.31 -1.92 1.88
N GLY A 63 3.02 -1.65 2.07
CA GLY A 63 2.34 -0.54 1.41
C GLY A 63 2.95 0.83 1.76
N SER A 64 3.29 1.02 3.04
CA SER A 64 3.98 2.23 3.52
C SER A 64 5.39 2.36 2.92
N PHE A 65 6.13 1.26 2.82
CA PHE A 65 7.45 1.22 2.21
C PHE A 65 7.40 1.58 0.73
N SER A 66 6.46 1.02 -0.03
CA SER A 66 6.26 1.39 -1.44
C SER A 66 5.99 2.88 -1.60
N HIS A 67 5.16 3.46 -0.73
CA HIS A 67 4.86 4.89 -0.75
C HIS A 67 6.07 5.74 -0.35
N PHE A 68 6.82 5.32 0.67
CA PHE A 68 8.06 5.98 1.08
C PHE A 68 9.09 5.98 -0.06
N TRP A 69 9.29 4.85 -0.73
CA TRP A 69 10.20 4.74 -1.86
C TRP A 69 9.77 5.61 -3.04
N PHE A 70 8.45 5.63 -3.33
CA PHE A 70 7.87 6.53 -4.31
C PHE A 70 8.24 7.99 -4.00
N MET A 71 8.02 8.44 -2.76
CA MET A 71 8.33 9.81 -2.35
C MET A 71 9.82 10.13 -2.50
N LEU A 72 10.68 9.21 -2.04
CA LEU A 72 12.13 9.38 -2.05
C LEU A 72 12.73 9.50 -3.45
N LYS A 73 12.22 8.73 -4.42
CA LYS A 73 12.83 8.60 -5.75
C LYS A 73 12.11 9.38 -6.85
N PHE A 74 10.81 9.63 -6.71
CA PHE A 74 9.98 10.14 -7.81
C PHE A 74 9.22 11.42 -7.48
N ALA A 75 8.98 11.72 -6.19
CA ALA A 75 8.25 12.93 -5.81
C ALA A 75 9.15 14.09 -5.35
N LEU A 76 10.29 13.78 -4.72
CA LEU A 76 11.22 14.82 -4.27
C LEU A 76 11.99 15.40 -5.46
N PRO A 77 12.05 16.74 -5.61
CA PRO A 77 12.95 17.39 -6.57
C PRO A 77 14.41 17.15 -6.15
N ALA A 78 15.28 16.99 -7.15
CA ALA A 78 16.73 16.84 -6.95
C ALA A 78 17.39 18.12 -6.43
#